data_AF-A0A645I150-F1
#
_entry.id   AF-A0A645I150-F1
#
_cell.length_a   1.000
_cell.length_b   1.000
_cell.length_c   1.000
_cell.angle_alpha   90.00
_cell.angle_beta   90.00
_cell.angle_gamma   90.00
#
_symmetry.space_group_name_H-M   'P 1'
#
loop_
_entity.id
_entity.type
_entity.pdbx_description
1 polymer ?
#
loop_
_entity_poly.entity_id
_entity_poly.type
_entity_poly.pdbx_seq_one_letter_code
_entity_poly.pdbx_strand_id
1 'polypeptide(L)' 'MVIILNVAGTVLGAVVDAVADVVALTADSIKPAPQFQSQVDSAFVRGIASVGERMLIVVDIESLLSSSEMGLVKAVATA' A
#
# COMPACT_ATOMS: atom_id res chain seq x y z
N MET A 1 -0.53 -16.75 -2.99
CA MET A 1 -1.81 -16.52 -2.28
C MET A 1 -2.46 -15.25 -2.82
N VAL A 2 -3.79 -15.11 -2.75
CA VAL A 2 -4.50 -13.89 -3.17
C VAL A 2 -5.04 -13.16 -1.94
N ILE A 3 -4.73 -11.87 -1.81
CA ILE A 3 -5.34 -10.97 -0.83
C ILE A 3 -6.52 -10.27 -1.51
N ILE A 4 -7.72 -10.40 -0.94
CA ILE A 4 -8.91 -9.70 -1.44
C ILE A 4 -9.00 -8.34 -0.74
N LEU A 5 -9.01 -7.28 -1.53
CA LEU A 5 -9.13 -5.90 -1.08
C LEU A 5 -10.48 -5.36 -1.54
N ASN A 6 -11.19 -4.65 -0.65
CA ASN A 6 -12.38 -3.88 -1.00
C ASN A 6 -12.09 -2.41 -0.72
N VAL A 7 -11.97 -1.60 -1.78
CA VAL A 7 -11.66 -0.18 -1.67
C VAL A 7 -12.66 0.60 -2.52
N ALA A 8 -13.34 1.55 -1.90
CA ALA A 8 -14.37 2.38 -2.54
C ALA A 8 -15.44 1.57 -3.31
N GLY A 9 -15.80 0.37 -2.83
CA GLY A 9 -16.78 -0.51 -3.47
C GLY A 9 -16.24 -1.35 -4.63
N THR A 10 -14.96 -1.23 -4.94
CA THR A 10 -14.27 -2.08 -5.92
C THR A 10 -13.57 -3.23 -5.20
N VAL A 11 -13.83 -4.46 -5.64
CA VAL A 11 -13.16 -5.67 -5.13
C VAL A 11 -12.00 -6.02 -6.06
N LEU A 12 -10.79 -6.13 -5.52
CA LEU A 12 -9.57 -6.51 -6.22
C LEU A 12 -8.88 -7.68 -5.52
N GLY A 13 -8.24 -8.56 -6.29
CA GLY A 13 -7.29 -9.54 -5.78
C GLY A 13 -5.84 -9.12 -6.03
N ALA A 14 -5.03 -9.04 -4.98
CA ALA A 14 -3.58 -8.87 -5.08
C ALA A 14 -2.89 -10.23 -4.94
N VAL A 15 -2.07 -10.61 -5.93
CA VAL A 15 -1.28 -11.84 -5.86
C VAL A 15 -0.03 -11.57 -5.03
N VAL A 16 0.17 -12.38 -3.98
CA VAL A 16 1.32 -12.30 -3.06
C VAL A 16 1.93 -13.66 -2.85
N ASP A 17 3.20 -13.71 -2.48
CA ASP A 17 3.89 -14.98 -2.21
C ASP A 17 3.36 -15.62 -0.93
N ALA A 18 3.27 -14.86 0.17
CA ALA A 18 2.78 -15.32 1.46
C ALA A 18 2.23 -14.16 2.32
N VAL A 19 1.40 -14.49 3.30
CA VAL A 19 0.99 -13.57 4.37
C VAL A 19 1.70 -13.99 5.66
N ALA A 20 2.43 -13.05 6.27
CA ALA A 20 3.27 -13.33 7.43
C ALA A 20 2.50 -13.23 8.75
N ASP A 21 1.96 -12.05 9.08
CA ASP A 21 1.29 -11.77 10.36
C ASP A 21 0.48 -10.46 10.27
N VAL A 22 -0.37 -10.21 11.27
CA VAL A 22 -1.10 -8.93 11.44
C VAL A 22 -0.43 -8.14 12.55
N VAL A 23 0.02 -6.92 12.24
CA VAL A 23 0.71 -6.04 13.19
C VAL A 23 -0.01 -4.70 13.32
N ALA A 24 -0.13 -4.22 14.56
CA ALA A 24 -0.60 -2.86 14.83
C ALA A 24 0.58 -1.88 14.71
N LEU A 25 0.39 -0.81 13.95
CA LEU A 25 1.38 0.27 13.77
C LEU A 25 0.80 1.59 14.26
N THR A 26 1.61 2.38 14.94
CA THR A 26 1.28 3.78 15.27
C THR A 26 1.84 4.70 14.17
N ALA A 27 1.23 5.87 13.96
CA ALA A 27 1.70 6.82 12.96
C ALA A 27 3.16 7.23 13.17
N ASP A 28 3.59 7.40 14.42
CA ASP A 28 4.96 7.79 14.79
C ASP A 28 6.00 6.70 14.49
N SER A 29 5.56 5.45 14.35
CA SER A 29 6.45 4.33 13.99
C SER A 29 6.80 4.28 12.50
N ILE A 30 6.04 5.02 11.67
CA ILE A 30 6.22 5.07 10.21
C ILE A 30 7.19 6.20 9.91
N LYS A 31 8.39 5.83 9.48
CA LYS A 31 9.41 6.77 9.01
C LYS A 31 9.23 7.04 7.52
N PRO A 32 9.59 8.24 7.03
CA PRO A 32 9.58 8.51 5.60
C PRO A 32 10.41 7.49 4.85
N ALA A 33 9.92 7.05 3.70
CA ALA A 33 10.64 6.13 2.85
C ALA A 33 11.98 6.76 2.43
N PRO A 34 13.10 6.01 2.49
CA PRO A 34 14.32 6.42 1.84
C PRO A 34 14.05 6.59 0.34
N GLN A 35 14.80 7.46 -0.32
CA GLN A 35 14.67 7.67 -1.76
C GLN A 35 14.98 6.35 -2.49
N PHE A 36 13.94 5.60 -2.84
CA PHE A 36 14.06 4.46 -3.73
C PHE A 36 14.37 4.99 -5.13
N GLN A 37 15.47 4.55 -5.73
CA GLN A 37 15.90 4.99 -7.06
C GLN A 37 15.00 4.47 -8.20
N SER A 38 13.96 3.69 -7.88
CA SER A 38 12.94 3.22 -8.82
C SER A 38 11.75 4.19 -8.85
N GLN A 39 11.46 4.72 -10.05
CA GLN A 39 10.37 5.69 -10.26
C GLN A 39 8.98 5.15 -9.92
N VAL A 40 8.78 3.83 -9.99
CA VAL A 40 7.47 3.18 -9.78
C VAL A 40 7.18 2.95 -8.30
N ASP A 41 8.20 2.81 -7.45
CA ASP A 41 8.00 2.38 -6.06
C ASP A 41 7.72 3.53 -5.09
N SER A 42 8.16 4.75 -5.39
CA SER A 42 8.03 5.86 -4.43
C SER A 42 6.61 6.46 -4.34
N ALA A 43 5.80 6.33 -5.39
CA ALA A 43 4.51 7.03 -5.49
C ALA A 43 3.44 6.47 -4.54
N PHE A 44 3.51 5.17 -4.22
CA PHE A 44 2.51 4.47 -3.42
C PHE A 44 3.03 4.05 -2.04
N VAL A 45 4.33 4.22 -1.78
CA VAL A 45 4.92 3.90 -0.50
C VAL A 45 4.71 5.08 0.45
N ARG A 46 3.89 4.84 1.47
CA ARG A 46 3.66 5.80 2.56
C ARG A 46 4.89 5.96 3.45
N GLY A 47 5.68 4.90 3.63
CA GLY A 47 6.89 4.93 4.45
C GLY A 47 7.43 3.55 4.80
N ILE A 48 8.33 3.52 5.79
CA ILE A 48 8.87 2.30 6.37
C ILE A 48 8.58 2.28 7.87
N ALA A 49 8.04 1.16 8.37
CA ALA A 49 7.90 0.91 9.79
C ALA A 49 8.90 -0.16 10.25
N SER A 50 9.39 -0.04 11.49
CA SER A 50 10.23 -1.07 12.11
C SER A 50 9.48 -1.72 13.26
N VAL A 51 9.27 -3.02 13.18
CA VAL A 51 8.58 -3.80 14.22
C VAL A 51 9.54 -4.87 14.74
N GLY A 52 10.16 -4.60 15.90
CA GLY A 52 11.30 -5.38 16.39
C GLY A 52 12.47 -5.26 15.41
N GLU A 53 12.99 -6.39 14.96
CA GLU A 53 14.09 -6.47 13.98
C GLU A 53 13.63 -6.49 12.52
N ARG A 54 12.32 -6.40 12.27
CA ARG A 54 11.73 -6.44 10.92
C ARG A 54 11.49 -5.04 10.39
N MET A 55 11.91 -4.78 9.15
CA MET A 55 11.50 -3.60 8.39
C MET A 55 10.29 -3.94 7.52
N LEU A 56 9.27 -3.10 7.58
CA LEU A 56 8.01 -3.24 6.84
C LEU A 56 7.84 -2.03 5.93
N ILE A 57 7.59 -2.28 4.64
CA ILE A 57 7.21 -1.24 3.69
C ILE A 57 5.71 -0.99 3.86
N VAL A 58 5.33 0.25 4.17
CA VAL A 58 3.94 0.65 4.32
C VAL A 58 3.46 1.22 2.99
N VAL A 59 2.53 0.53 2.35
CA VAL A 59 1.94 0.92 1.07
C VAL A 59 0.57 1.55 1.29
N ASP A 60 0.30 2.66 0.62
CA ASP A 60 -1.00 3.28 0.55
C ASP A 60 -1.83 2.63 -0.57
N ILE A 61 -2.75 1.74 -0.18
CA ILE A 61 -3.58 1.00 -1.13
C ILE A 61 -4.56 1.93 -1.86
N GLU A 62 -5.02 3.01 -1.24
CA GLU A 62 -5.94 3.95 -1.88
C GLU A 62 -5.23 4.74 -2.99
N SER A 63 -4.01 5.20 -2.72
CA SER A 63 -3.15 5.85 -3.72
C SER A 63 -2.79 4.89 -4.86
N LEU A 64 -2.44 3.64 -4.51
CA LEU A 64 -2.10 2.60 -5.48
C LEU A 64 -3.26 2.32 -6.45
N LEU A 65 -4.50 2.22 -5.94
CA LEU A 65 -5.68 1.93 -6.74
C LEU A 65 -6.23 3.14 -7.50
N SER A 66 -6.04 4.35 -7.00
CA SER A 66 -6.43 5.61 -7.66
C SER A 66 -5.41 6.11 -8.69
N SER A 67 -4.21 5.51 -8.70
CA SER A 67 -3.15 5.88 -9.63
C SER A 67 -3.53 5.59 -11.09
N SER A 68 -3.19 6.53 -11.97
CA SER A 68 -3.43 6.44 -13.41
C SER A 68 -2.71 5.25 -14.07
N GLU A 69 -1.71 4.66 -13.41
CA GLU A 69 -0.98 3.46 -13.89
C GLU A 69 -1.80 2.17 -13.74
N MET A 70 -2.70 2.09 -12.75
CA MET A 70 -3.57 0.94 -12.59
C MET A 70 -4.92 1.13 -13.29
N GLY A 71 -5.43 2.37 -13.38
CA GLY A 71 -6.64 2.69 -14.17
C GLY A 71 -7.93 1.99 -13.72
N LEU A 72 -7.92 1.34 -12.54
CA LEU A 72 -9.00 0.47 -12.07
C LEU A 72 -10.10 1.24 -11.32
N VAL A 73 -9.77 2.37 -10.69
CA VAL A 73 -10.74 3.19 -9.95
C VAL A 73 -10.94 4.51 -10.68
N LYS A 74 -12.04 4.61 -11.43
CA LYS A 74 -12.48 5.89 -12.00
C LYS A 74 -12.78 6.83 -10.82
N ALA A 75 -12.18 8.02 -10.85
CA ALA A 75 -12.31 9.07 -9.84
C ALA A 75 -13.69 9.04 -9.16
N VAL A 76 -13.69 8.97 -7.83
CA VAL A 76 -14.89 9.08 -7.01
C VAL A 76 -15.57 10.39 -7.41
N ALA A 77 -16.62 10.28 -8.22
CA ALA A 77 -17.52 11.37 -8.52
C ALA A 77 -18.32 11.62 -7.23
N THR A 78 -17.87 12.60 -6.46
CA THR A 78 -18.69 13.21 -5.41
C THR A 78 -19.93 13.80 -6.06
N ALA A 79 -21.09 13.26 -5.69
CA ALA A 79 -22.39 13.90 -5.84
C ALA A 79 -22.55 15.04 -4.82
#